data_AF-A0A392PZ66-F1
#
_entry.id   AF-A0A392PZ66-F1
#
_cell.length_a   1.000
_cell.length_b   1.000
_cell.length_c   1.000
_cell.angle_alpha   90.00
_cell.angle_beta   90.00
_cell.angle_gamma   90.00
#
_symmetry.space_group_name_H-M   'P 1'
#
loop_
_entity.id
_entity.type
_entity.pdbx_description
1 polymer ?
#
loop_
_entity_poly.entity_id
_entity_poly.type
_entity_poly.pdbx_seq_one_letter_code
_entity_poly.pdbx_strand_id
1 'polypeptide(L)'
;EIDEVESETSSDFGDSYVALFVRMLGLDHGPPDREQAIITLWQYSLGGKKCIDNIMQYPGCINLVVNLLRSESILSCEAAAGLLRSVSSIDIYRDSVADSGAIEEINRLLTQSDLDLEV
;
A
#
# COMPACT_ATOMS: atom_id res chain seq x y z
N GLU A 1 0.57 -30.01 -33.09
CA GLU A 1 1.33 -28.77 -32.89
C GLU A 1 0.32 -27.66 -32.74
N ILE A 2 0.06 -27.26 -31.50
CA ILE A 2 -0.82 -26.13 -31.18
C ILE A 2 0.01 -25.27 -30.24
N ASP A 3 0.59 -24.22 -30.79
CA ASP A 3 1.31 -23.19 -30.05
C ASP A 3 0.28 -22.40 -29.22
N GLU A 4 0.33 -22.60 -27.92
CA GLU A 4 -0.27 -21.70 -26.93
C GLU A 4 0.58 -20.43 -26.89
N VAL A 5 0.09 -19.39 -27.56
CA VAL A 5 0.75 -18.07 -27.53
C VAL A 5 0.42 -17.43 -26.18
N GLU A 6 1.40 -17.52 -25.29
CA GLU A 6 1.45 -16.89 -23.97
C GLU A 6 1.08 -15.39 -24.05
N SER A 7 0.02 -15.02 -23.34
CA SER A 7 -0.41 -13.64 -23.15
C SER A 7 0.45 -12.96 -22.08
N GLU A 8 1.70 -12.64 -22.40
CA GLU A 8 2.69 -12.10 -21.44
C GLU A 8 3.01 -10.60 -21.57
N THR A 9 2.22 -9.80 -22.29
CA THR A 9 2.67 -8.43 -22.65
C THR A 9 2.02 -7.27 -21.91
N SER A 10 1.08 -7.48 -20.98
CA SER A 10 0.42 -6.36 -20.27
C SER A 10 0.88 -6.11 -18.84
N SER A 11 1.71 -6.97 -18.23
CA SER A 11 2.05 -6.86 -16.80
C SER A 11 3.35 -6.11 -16.50
N ASP A 12 4.29 -6.02 -17.45
CA ASP A 12 5.66 -5.55 -17.18
C ASP A 12 5.78 -4.03 -16.97
N PHE A 13 4.90 -3.26 -17.63
CA PHE A 13 4.95 -1.79 -17.53
C PHE A 13 4.61 -1.29 -16.13
N GLY A 14 3.62 -1.86 -15.46
CA GLY A 14 3.23 -1.46 -14.10
C GLY A 14 4.31 -1.78 -13.07
N ASP A 15 4.95 -2.95 -13.23
CA ASP A 15 5.99 -3.48 -12.35
C ASP A 15 7.21 -2.54 -12.31
N SER A 16 7.57 -1.93 -13.44
CA SER A 16 8.70 -0.99 -13.56
C SER A 16 8.54 0.31 -12.75
N TYR A 17 7.32 0.76 -12.49
CA TYR A 17 7.05 2.02 -11.76
C TYR A 17 6.86 1.82 -10.25
N VAL A 18 6.72 0.59 -9.78
CA VAL A 18 6.52 0.29 -8.35
C VAL A 18 7.66 0.86 -7.51
N ALA A 19 8.92 0.70 -7.96
CA ALA A 19 10.10 1.25 -7.30
C ALA A 19 10.00 2.76 -7.07
N LEU A 20 9.51 3.48 -8.08
CA LEU A 20 9.38 4.92 -8.06
C LEU A 20 8.31 5.36 -7.08
N PHE A 21 7.13 4.72 -7.09
CA PHE A 21 6.07 5.03 -6.15
C PHE A 21 6.45 4.68 -4.71
N VAL A 22 7.11 3.54 -4.47
CA VAL A 22 7.62 3.19 -3.14
C VAL A 22 8.63 4.23 -2.65
N ARG A 23 9.52 4.71 -3.51
CA ARG A 23 10.45 5.80 -3.19
C ARG A 23 9.71 7.10 -2.86
N MET A 24 8.65 7.42 -3.61
CA MET A 24 7.83 8.61 -3.39
C MET A 24 7.06 8.59 -2.06
N LEU A 25 6.86 7.44 -1.41
CA LEU A 25 6.30 7.37 -0.05
C LEU A 25 7.26 7.91 1.02
N GLY A 26 8.55 8.05 0.70
CA GLY A 26 9.59 8.54 1.58
C GLY A 26 9.31 9.93 2.14
N LEU A 27 9.92 10.25 3.28
CA LEU A 27 9.73 11.52 3.98
C LEU A 27 10.34 12.73 3.24
N ASP A 28 11.14 12.48 2.20
CA ASP A 28 11.75 13.50 1.36
C ASP A 28 10.77 14.12 0.35
N HIS A 29 9.57 13.54 0.23
CA HIS A 29 8.52 13.98 -0.71
C HIS A 29 7.39 14.73 -0.01
N GLY A 30 6.76 15.66 -0.73
CA GLY A 30 5.66 16.44 -0.19
C GLY A 30 4.41 15.58 0.09
N PRO A 31 3.50 16.03 0.97
CA PRO A 31 2.22 15.36 1.20
C PRO A 31 1.43 14.96 -0.06
N PRO A 32 1.28 15.81 -1.10
CA PRO A 32 0.52 15.44 -2.30
C PRO A 32 1.20 14.34 -3.13
N ASP A 33 2.53 14.33 -3.20
CA ASP A 33 3.29 13.30 -3.92
C ASP A 33 3.16 11.93 -3.24
N ARG A 34 3.24 11.94 -1.90
CA ARG A 34 3.09 10.75 -1.06
C ARG A 34 1.67 10.18 -1.15
N GLU A 35 0.66 11.05 -1.16
CA GLU A 35 -0.74 10.69 -1.35
C GLU A 35 -0.95 10.01 -2.71
N GLN A 36 -0.50 10.64 -3.79
CA GLN A 36 -0.64 10.08 -5.12
C GLN A 36 0.07 8.72 -5.23
N ALA A 37 1.26 8.60 -4.65
CA ALA A 37 2.01 7.36 -4.62
C ALA A 37 1.28 6.24 -3.88
N ILE A 38 0.69 6.51 -2.70
CA ILE A 38 -0.01 5.47 -1.95
C ILE A 38 -1.31 5.04 -2.63
N ILE A 39 -2.05 5.98 -3.22
CA ILE A 39 -3.27 5.68 -3.99
C ILE A 39 -2.92 4.78 -5.18
N THR A 40 -1.85 5.10 -5.92
CA THR A 40 -1.41 4.30 -7.06
C THR A 40 -0.93 2.91 -6.63
N LEU A 41 -0.17 2.80 -5.54
CA LEU A 41 0.27 1.50 -5.02
C LEU A 41 -0.90 0.65 -4.52
N TRP A 42 -1.90 1.25 -3.87
CA TRP A 42 -3.10 0.56 -3.48
C TRP A 42 -3.86 0.03 -4.69
N GLN A 43 -4.11 0.86 -5.71
CA GLN A 43 -4.76 0.43 -6.96
C GLN A 43 -4.00 -0.70 -7.65
N TYR A 44 -2.67 -0.61 -7.70
CA TYR A 44 -1.81 -1.65 -8.26
C TYR A 44 -1.91 -2.97 -7.45
N SER A 45 -2.00 -2.90 -6.11
CA SER A 45 -2.18 -4.08 -5.26
C SER A 45 -3.46 -4.88 -5.53
N LEU A 46 -4.48 -4.24 -6.10
CA LEU A 46 -5.73 -4.91 -6.50
C LEU A 46 -5.54 -5.85 -7.70
N GLY A 47 -4.40 -5.76 -8.40
CA GLY A 47 -4.01 -6.69 -9.47
C GLY A 47 -3.64 -8.10 -8.99
N GLY A 48 -3.66 -8.34 -7.67
CA GLY A 48 -3.51 -9.67 -7.07
C GLY A 48 -2.11 -9.93 -6.53
N LYS A 49 -1.81 -11.21 -6.29
CA LYS A 49 -0.61 -11.63 -5.57
C LYS A 49 0.70 -11.14 -6.19
N LYS A 50 0.86 -11.23 -7.52
CA LYS A 50 2.09 -10.79 -8.22
C LYS A 50 2.38 -9.30 -7.94
N CYS A 51 1.35 -8.46 -7.98
CA CYS A 51 1.48 -7.03 -7.70
C CYS A 51 1.91 -6.78 -6.25
N ILE A 52 1.32 -7.49 -5.29
CA ILE A 52 1.72 -7.37 -3.89
C ILE A 52 3.15 -7.87 -3.69
N ASP A 53 3.52 -9.01 -4.29
CA ASP A 53 4.88 -9.53 -4.24
C ASP A 53 5.89 -8.50 -4.78
N ASN A 54 5.57 -7.80 -5.87
CA ASN A 54 6.39 -6.72 -6.41
C ASN A 54 6.53 -5.52 -5.45
N ILE A 55 5.46 -5.11 -4.76
CA ILE A 55 5.55 -4.07 -3.72
C ILE A 55 6.42 -4.54 -2.55
N MET A 56 6.28 -5.81 -2.16
CA MET A 56 6.97 -6.39 -1.01
C MET A 56 8.46 -6.68 -1.24
N GLN A 57 8.95 -6.60 -2.48
CA GLN A 57 10.39 -6.64 -2.77
C GLN A 57 11.16 -5.45 -2.17
N TYR A 58 10.48 -4.35 -1.84
CA TYR A 58 11.12 -3.15 -1.30
C TYR A 58 11.12 -3.16 0.24
N PRO A 59 12.28 -3.32 0.88
CA PRO A 59 12.36 -3.39 2.34
C PRO A 59 11.93 -2.06 2.97
N GLY A 60 11.13 -2.14 4.03
CA GLY A 60 10.61 -0.97 4.73
C GLY A 60 9.39 -0.32 4.09
N CYS A 61 8.88 -0.86 2.96
CA CYS A 61 7.64 -0.36 2.33
C CYS A 61 6.47 -0.35 3.32
N ILE A 62 6.25 -1.44 4.07
CA ILE A 62 5.19 -1.52 5.08
C ILE A 62 5.29 -0.37 6.09
N ASN A 63 6.50 -0.07 6.61
CA ASN A 63 6.67 1.01 7.58
C ASN A 63 6.36 2.39 6.99
N LEU A 64 6.68 2.63 5.72
CA LEU A 64 6.31 3.86 5.02
C LEU A 64 4.79 3.99 4.89
N VAL A 65 4.11 2.88 4.58
CA VAL A 65 2.64 2.82 4.49
C VAL A 65 1.99 3.02 5.86
N VAL A 66 2.50 2.38 6.92
CA VAL A 66 2.02 2.56 8.29
C VAL A 66 2.20 4.01 8.76
N ASN A 67 3.31 4.66 8.40
CA ASN A 67 3.49 6.08 8.71
C ASN A 67 2.45 6.98 8.02
N LEU A 68 1.87 6.57 6.89
CA LEU A 68 0.81 7.32 6.22
C LEU A 68 -0.55 7.20 6.92
N LEU A 69 -0.76 6.21 7.81
CA LEU A 69 -1.94 6.16 8.69
C LEU A 69 -1.96 7.31 9.71
N ARG A 70 -0.83 8.01 9.89
CA ARG A 70 -0.72 9.23 10.71
C ARG A 70 -0.85 10.52 9.90
N SER A 71 -1.13 10.42 8.59
CA SER A 71 -1.32 11.59 7.74
C SER A 71 -2.60 12.34 8.11
N GLU A 72 -2.59 13.66 7.92
CA GLU A 72 -3.79 14.49 8.05
C GLU A 72 -4.77 14.29 6.88
N SER A 73 -4.30 13.72 5.77
CA SER A 73 -5.15 13.42 4.63
C SER A 73 -5.92 12.12 4.81
N ILE A 74 -7.25 12.23 4.77
CA ILE A 74 -8.17 11.09 4.78
C ILE A 74 -7.90 10.14 3.61
N LEU A 75 -7.61 10.67 2.42
CA LEU A 75 -7.32 9.86 1.22
C LEU A 75 -6.04 9.06 1.39
N SER A 76 -5.00 9.67 1.96
CA SER A 76 -3.74 8.98 2.26
C SER A 76 -3.94 7.87 3.30
N CYS A 77 -4.71 8.14 4.36
CA CYS A 77 -5.01 7.17 5.40
C CYS A 77 -5.84 6.00 4.88
N GLU A 78 -6.89 6.26 4.09
CA GLU A 78 -7.73 5.25 3.47
C GLU A 78 -6.91 4.36 2.53
N ALA A 79 -6.11 4.97 1.64
CA ALA A 79 -5.29 4.22 0.71
C ALA A 79 -4.21 3.38 1.42
N ALA A 80 -3.62 3.91 2.49
CA ALA A 80 -2.66 3.17 3.31
C ALA A 80 -3.33 1.96 4.00
N ALA A 81 -4.49 2.15 4.63
CA ALA A 81 -5.24 1.07 5.25
C ALA A 81 -5.69 0.02 4.22
N GLY A 82 -6.13 0.47 3.04
CA GLY A 82 -6.51 -0.36 1.92
C GLY A 82 -5.36 -1.22 1.40
N LEU A 83 -4.17 -0.63 1.24
CA LEU A 83 -2.96 -1.37 0.84
C LEU A 83 -2.54 -2.39 1.91
N LEU A 84 -2.53 -2.02 3.18
CA LEU A 84 -2.20 -2.94 4.28
C LEU A 84 -3.17 -4.11 4.36
N ARG A 85 -4.46 -3.88 4.11
CA ARG A 85 -5.47 -4.94 3.98
C ARG A 85 -5.15 -5.89 2.83
N SER A 86 -4.84 -5.35 1.65
CA SER A 86 -4.45 -6.16 0.48
C SER A 86 -3.22 -7.01 0.79
N VAL A 87 -2.18 -6.43 1.39
CA VAL A 87 -0.95 -7.15 1.76
C VAL A 87 -1.23 -8.24 2.79
N SER A 88 -1.99 -7.93 3.84
CA SER A 88 -2.33 -8.88 4.92
C SER A 88 -3.22 -10.04 4.47
N SER A 89 -3.87 -9.92 3.31
CA SER A 89 -4.66 -11.02 2.72
C SER A 89 -3.79 -12.18 2.23
N ILE A 90 -2.48 -11.98 2.09
CA ILE A 90 -1.50 -13.01 1.75
C ILE A 90 -0.82 -13.49 3.02
N ASP A 91 -0.92 -14.79 3.31
CA ASP A 91 -0.43 -15.40 4.55
C ASP A 91 1.04 -15.08 4.88
N ILE A 92 1.92 -15.02 3.88
CA ILE A 92 3.36 -14.78 4.09
C ILE A 92 3.69 -13.34 4.53
N TYR A 93 2.79 -12.37 4.29
CA TYR A 93 3.01 -10.97 4.65
C TYR A 93 2.19 -10.52 5.84
N ARG A 94 1.22 -11.33 6.27
CA ARG A 94 0.32 -10.99 7.38
C ARG A 94 1.08 -10.68 8.67
N ASP A 95 2.06 -11.51 9.02
CA ASP A 95 2.85 -11.33 10.24
C ASP A 95 3.75 -10.09 10.12
N SER A 96 4.34 -9.84 8.95
CA SER A 96 5.11 -8.62 8.68
C SER A 96 4.29 -7.34 8.84
N VAL A 97 3.00 -7.37 8.47
CA VAL A 97 2.10 -6.23 8.70
C VAL A 97 1.78 -6.10 10.18
N ALA A 98 1.50 -7.19 10.89
CA ALA A 98 1.24 -7.14 12.33
C ALA A 98 2.45 -6.59 13.12
N ASP A 99 3.66 -7.04 12.80
CA ASP A 99 4.90 -6.63 13.46
C ASP A 99 5.31 -5.19 13.18
N SER A 100 4.74 -4.55 12.14
CA SER A 100 5.05 -3.17 11.76
C SER A 100 4.36 -2.10 12.60
N GLY A 101 3.49 -2.50 13.54
CA GLY A 101 2.66 -1.56 14.32
C GLY A 101 1.40 -1.09 13.59
N ALA A 102 1.03 -1.75 12.48
CA ALA A 102 -0.15 -1.39 11.69
C ALA A 102 -1.45 -1.54 12.50
N ILE A 103 -1.53 -2.53 13.39
CA ILE A 103 -2.71 -2.82 14.20
C ILE A 103 -2.99 -1.66 15.16
N GLU A 104 -1.96 -1.17 15.83
CA GLU A 104 -2.02 -0.06 16.77
C GLU A 104 -2.46 1.23 16.08
N GLU A 105 -1.92 1.51 14.89
CA GLU A 105 -2.31 2.70 14.13
C GLU A 105 -3.73 2.63 13.58
N ILE A 106 -4.17 1.48 13.08
CA ILE A 106 -5.56 1.28 12.65
C ILE A 106 -6.51 1.43 13.84
N ASN A 107 -6.16 0.84 15.00
CA ASN A 107 -6.96 0.98 16.21
C ASN A 107 -7.03 2.45 16.70
N ARG A 108 -5.91 3.18 16.61
CA ARG A 108 -5.88 4.63 16.89
C ARG A 108 -6.85 5.37 15.98
N LEU A 109 -6.82 5.13 14.67
CA LEU A 109 -7.73 5.77 13.72
C LEU A 109 -9.19 5.48 14.06
N LEU A 110 -9.54 4.22 14.30
CA LEU A 110 -10.92 3.81 14.62
C LEU A 110 -11.43 4.42 15.93
N THR A 111 -10.55 4.60 16.93
CA THR A 111 -10.91 5.19 18.23
C THR A 111 -10.94 6.73 18.22
N GLN A 112 -10.16 7.38 17.35
CA GLN A 112 -10.21 8.84 17.17
C GLN A 112 -11.39 9.30 16.33
N SER A 113 -11.89 8.45 15.43
CA SER A 113 -13.03 8.76 14.53
C SER A 113 -14.33 9.05 15.29
N ASP A 114 -14.47 8.61 16.54
CA ASP A 114 -15.65 8.84 17.38
C ASP A 114 -15.69 10.26 17.99
N LEU A 115 -14.62 11.05 17.87
CA LEU A 115 -14.51 12.39 18.47
C LEU A 115 -14.81 13.55 17.51
N ASP A 116 -14.89 13.32 16.19
CA ASP A 116 -15.23 14.36 15.20
C ASP A 116 -16.69 14.30 14.73
N LEU A 117 -17.52 13.46 15.35
CA LEU A 117 -18.98 13.52 15.24
C LEU A 117 -19.56 14.53 16.24
N GLU A 118 -18.99 15.74 16.31
CA GLU A 118 -19.57 16.85 17.06
C GLU A 118 -20.47 17.69 16.14
N VAL A 119 -21.77 17.40 16.21
CA VAL A 119 -22.97 18.25 15.96
C VAL A 119 -23.09 19.00 14.62
#